data_AF-A0A183HV56-F1
#
_entry.id   AF-A0A183HV56-F1
#
_cell.length_a   1.000
_cell.length_b   1.000
_cell.length_c   1.000
_cell.angle_alpha   90.00
_cell.angle_beta   90.00
_cell.angle_gamma   90.00
#
_symmetry.space_group_name_H-M   'P 1'
#
loop_
_entity.id
_entity.type
_entity.pdbx_description
1 polymer ?
#
loop_
_entity_poly.entity_id
_entity_poly.type
_entity_poly.pdbx_seq_one_letter_code
_entity_poly.pdbx_strand_id
1 'polypeptide(L)'
;MDRWLLRGKLWADWTYRGINLGLYEFSTDLARSDWRLIHKHEEAEFMKCENPMKPIEYPKTMPLPPYLRAVCENGDVIGMEEKRINLDLCLDPQFNMIKHLFKQIQPVF
;
A
#
# COMPACT_ATOMS: atom_id res chain seq x y z
N MET A 1 10.88 27.91 17.19
CA MET A 1 9.94 27.87 16.05
C MET A 1 9.03 29.07 16.18
N ASP A 2 8.91 29.90 15.15
CA ASP A 2 7.99 31.04 15.16
C ASP A 2 6.55 30.57 15.23
N ARG A 3 5.76 31.14 16.14
CA ARG A 3 4.37 30.73 16.42
C ARG A 3 3.45 30.85 15.20
N TRP A 4 3.83 31.68 14.23
CA TRP A 4 3.03 32.04 13.08
C TRP A 4 3.30 31.19 11.82
N LEU A 5 4.33 30.34 11.82
CA LEU A 5 4.75 29.51 10.67
C LEU A 5 4.46 28.01 10.89
N LEU A 6 3.43 27.69 11.68
CA LEU A 6 3.10 26.30 12.04
C LEU A 6 2.10 25.64 11.06
N ARG A 7 1.62 26.38 10.05
CA ARG A 7 0.61 25.91 9.08
C ARG A 7 0.98 26.34 7.68
N GLY A 8 0.65 25.50 6.71
CA GLY A 8 0.91 25.77 5.30
C GLY A 8 0.51 24.60 4.43
N LYS A 9 0.89 24.69 3.16
CA LYS A 9 0.83 23.60 2.20
C LYS A 9 2.26 23.27 1.80
N LEU A 10 2.58 21.98 1.69
CA LEU A 10 3.89 21.50 1.26
C LEU A 10 3.69 20.62 0.03
N TRP A 11 4.41 20.96 -1.03
CA TRP A 11 4.57 20.12 -2.21
C TRP A 11 6.00 19.61 -2.22
N ALA A 12 6.18 18.30 -2.36
CA ALA A 12 7.49 17.69 -2.41
C ALA A 12 7.45 16.38 -3.21
N ASP A 13 8.61 15.98 -3.73
CA ASP A 13 8.77 14.66 -4.33
C ASP A 13 8.72 13.59 -3.25
N TRP A 14 7.76 12.66 -3.39
CA TRP A 14 7.55 11.60 -2.43
C TRP A 14 8.28 10.34 -2.84
N THR A 15 9.26 9.92 -2.04
CA THR A 15 9.87 8.60 -2.16
C THR A 15 9.34 7.67 -1.07
N TYR A 16 8.74 6.55 -1.46
CA TYR A 16 8.22 5.53 -0.55
C TYR A 16 8.94 4.20 -0.78
N ARG A 17 9.60 3.68 0.24
CA ARG A 17 10.35 2.40 0.20
C ARG A 17 11.29 2.28 -1.02
N GLY A 18 12.00 3.35 -1.33
CA GLY A 18 12.95 3.39 -2.46
C GLY A 18 12.33 3.58 -3.84
N ILE A 19 11.01 3.79 -3.95
CA ILE A 19 10.34 4.14 -5.19
C ILE A 19 9.94 5.61 -5.16
N ASN A 20 10.32 6.35 -6.21
CA ASN A 20 9.86 7.71 -6.41
C ASN A 20 8.42 7.69 -6.96
N LEU A 21 7.49 8.28 -6.21
CA LEU A 21 6.07 8.39 -6.52
C LEU A 21 5.73 9.72 -7.22
N GLY A 22 6.68 10.64 -7.33
CA GLY A 22 6.54 11.96 -7.92
C GLY A 22 6.06 13.01 -6.92
N LEU A 23 5.59 14.14 -7.46
CA LEU A 23 5.18 15.31 -6.70
C LEU A 23 3.86 15.07 -5.95
N TYR A 24 3.86 15.28 -4.63
CA TYR A 24 2.70 15.08 -3.76
C TYR A 24 2.45 16.30 -2.87
N GLU A 25 1.16 16.59 -2.61
CA GLU A 25 0.72 17.63 -1.67
C GLU A 25 0.49 17.04 -0.27
N PHE A 26 1.37 17.36 0.68
CA PHE A 26 1.29 16.87 2.06
C PHE A 26 0.34 17.67 2.95
N SER A 27 -0.69 18.31 2.38
CA SER A 27 -1.56 19.25 3.11
C SER A 27 -2.36 18.61 4.25
N THR A 28 -2.66 17.31 4.16
CA THR A 28 -3.35 16.54 5.21
C THR A 28 -2.44 16.10 6.36
N ASP A 29 -1.15 15.91 6.09
CA ASP A 29 -0.22 15.24 7.01
C ASP A 29 0.82 16.21 7.62
N LEU A 30 0.87 17.45 7.15
CA LEU A 30 1.83 18.46 7.63
C LEU A 30 1.65 18.80 9.12
N ALA A 31 0.43 18.64 9.66
CA ALA A 31 0.13 18.92 11.05
C ALA A 31 0.56 17.81 12.03
N ARG A 32 1.07 16.69 11.52
CA ARG A 32 1.59 15.61 12.38
C ARG A 32 2.89 16.07 13.06
N SER A 33 3.18 15.53 14.23
CA SER A 33 4.37 15.89 15.02
C SER A 33 5.54 14.93 14.84
N ASP A 34 5.43 13.94 13.95
CA ASP A 34 6.38 12.85 13.73
C ASP A 34 7.46 13.16 12.68
N TRP A 35 7.43 14.35 12.08
CA TRP A 35 8.44 14.77 11.10
C TRP A 35 9.84 14.90 11.71
N ARG A 36 10.84 14.41 10.97
CA ARG A 36 12.27 14.58 11.29
C ARG A 36 12.99 15.12 10.07
N LEU A 37 13.84 16.12 10.30
CA LEU A 37 14.69 16.69 9.26
C LEU A 37 15.94 15.83 9.12
N ILE A 38 16.26 15.42 7.89
CA ILE A 38 17.53 14.77 7.56
C ILE A 38 18.57 15.86 7.32
N HIS A 39 19.72 15.78 8.00
CA HIS A 39 20.78 16.75 7.81
C HIS A 39 21.56 16.47 6.51
N LYS A 40 22.08 17.52 5.86
CA LYS A 40 22.79 17.42 4.58
C LYS A 40 23.96 16.41 4.58
N HIS A 41 24.67 16.26 5.70
CA HIS A 41 25.81 15.34 5.77
C HIS A 41 25.37 13.87 5.88
N GLU A 42 24.12 13.61 6.28
CA GLU A 42 23.53 12.27 6.38
C GLU A 42 22.71 11.91 5.13
N GLU A 43 22.41 12.89 4.28
CA GLU A 43 21.54 12.74 3.10
C GLU A 43 21.96 11.57 2.20
N ALA A 44 23.25 11.42 1.92
CA ALA A 44 23.76 10.34 1.07
C ALA A 44 23.51 8.94 1.66
N GLU A 45 23.56 8.82 2.99
CA GLU A 45 23.29 7.56 3.70
C GLU A 45 21.79 7.25 3.67
N PHE A 46 20.94 8.23 3.96
CA PHE A 46 19.49 8.06 3.95
C PHE A 46 18.90 7.84 2.55
N MET A 47 19.53 8.38 1.52
CA MET A 47 19.12 8.18 0.13
C MET A 47 19.52 6.80 -0.41
N LYS A 48 20.44 6.09 0.24
CA LYS A 48 20.88 4.77 -0.19
C LYS A 48 19.79 3.72 0.10
N CYS A 49 19.24 3.10 -0.94
CA CYS A 49 18.27 2.02 -0.82
C CYS A 49 18.77 0.76 -1.55
N GLU A 50 19.17 -0.27 -0.81
CA GLU A 50 19.69 -1.52 -1.40
C GLU A 50 18.59 -2.44 -1.91
N ASN A 51 17.42 -2.41 -1.27
CA ASN A 51 16.26 -3.23 -1.61
C ASN A 51 15.01 -2.34 -1.78
N PRO A 52 14.87 -1.66 -2.93
CA PRO A 52 13.66 -0.92 -3.23
C PRO A 52 12.46 -1.88 -3.29
N MET A 53 11.27 -1.34 -3.01
CA MET A 53 10.04 -2.10 -3.12
C MET A 53 9.90 -2.67 -4.54
N LYS A 54 9.62 -3.97 -4.62
CA LYS A 54 9.40 -4.68 -5.88
C LYS A 54 7.92 -4.72 -6.20
N PRO A 55 7.53 -4.91 -7.47
CA PRO A 55 6.15 -5.19 -7.82
C PRO A 55 5.60 -6.35 -7.00
N ILE A 56 4.41 -6.17 -6.43
CA ILE A 56 3.77 -7.17 -5.59
C ILE A 56 2.80 -7.96 -6.46
N GLU A 57 3.07 -9.25 -6.59
CA GLU A 57 2.15 -10.17 -7.25
C GLU A 57 1.16 -10.71 -6.23
N TYR A 58 -0.12 -10.75 -6.61
CA TYR A 58 -1.19 -11.27 -5.75
C TYR A 58 -2.19 -12.08 -6.57
N PRO A 59 -2.85 -13.09 -5.99
CA PRO A 59 -3.73 -13.97 -6.74
C PRO A 59 -4.99 -13.23 -7.20
N LYS A 60 -5.42 -13.48 -8.43
CA LYS A 60 -6.66 -12.93 -8.98
C LYS A 60 -7.90 -13.42 -8.23
N THR A 61 -7.84 -14.61 -7.65
CA THR A 61 -8.95 -15.22 -6.92
C THR A 61 -8.51 -15.79 -5.59
N MET A 62 -9.37 -15.71 -4.59
CA MET A 62 -9.18 -16.35 -3.28
C MET A 62 -10.28 -17.39 -3.04
N PRO A 63 -9.99 -18.46 -2.27
CA PRO A 63 -11.04 -19.40 -1.88
C PRO A 63 -12.11 -18.68 -1.06
N LEU A 64 -13.34 -19.19 -1.11
CA LEU A 64 -14.40 -18.67 -0.25
C LEU A 64 -14.00 -18.78 1.23
N PRO A 65 -14.19 -17.70 2.01
CA PRO A 65 -14.04 -17.76 3.46
C PRO A 65 -14.90 -18.86 4.08
N PRO A 66 -14.46 -19.51 5.18
CA PRO A 66 -15.14 -20.67 5.76
C PRO A 66 -16.63 -20.45 6.04
N TYR A 67 -17.01 -19.26 6.51
CA TYR A 67 -18.41 -18.92 6.77
C TYR A 67 -19.24 -18.87 5.47
N LEU A 68 -18.75 -18.18 4.45
CA LEU A 68 -19.45 -18.09 3.15
C LEU A 68 -19.53 -19.46 2.48
N ARG A 69 -18.49 -20.29 2.63
CA ARG A 69 -18.49 -21.68 2.19
C ARG A 69 -19.62 -22.46 2.87
N ALA A 70 -19.72 -22.42 4.20
CA ALA A 70 -20.78 -23.11 4.95
C ALA A 70 -22.20 -22.62 4.63
N VAL A 71 -22.38 -21.31 4.42
CA VAL A 71 -23.69 -20.71 4.06
C VAL A 71 -24.12 -21.08 2.65
N CYS A 72 -23.18 -21.08 1.68
CA CYS A 72 -23.47 -21.55 0.31
C CYS A 72 -23.86 -23.04 0.26
N GLU A 73 -23.53 -23.79 1.30
CA GLU A 73 -23.62 -25.26 1.33
C GLU A 73 -24.65 -25.76 2.36
N ASN A 74 -25.46 -24.89 2.97
CA ASN A 74 -26.44 -25.23 4.02
C ASN A 74 -25.85 -26.09 5.17
N GLY A 75 -24.53 -26.01 5.40
CA GLY A 75 -23.82 -26.75 6.45
C GLY A 75 -23.09 -28.04 6.03
N ASP A 76 -23.10 -28.43 4.75
CA ASP A 76 -22.50 -29.69 4.28
C ASP A 76 -21.13 -29.47 3.60
N VAL A 77 -20.02 -29.69 4.32
CA VAL A 77 -18.65 -29.26 3.92
C VAL A 77 -17.84 -30.37 3.25
N ILE A 78 -18.39 -31.58 3.10
CA ILE A 78 -17.65 -32.77 2.67
C ILE A 78 -17.88 -33.01 1.17
N GLY A 79 -16.86 -32.72 0.34
CA GLY A 79 -16.77 -33.24 -1.04
C GLY A 79 -16.98 -32.26 -2.19
N MET A 80 -16.87 -30.95 -2.00
CA MET A 80 -17.09 -29.96 -3.08
C MET A 80 -15.83 -29.45 -3.79
N GLU A 81 -16.05 -29.05 -5.06
CA GLU A 81 -15.13 -28.24 -5.87
C GLU A 81 -14.88 -26.88 -5.19
N GLU A 82 -13.62 -26.43 -5.19
CA GLU A 82 -13.20 -25.19 -4.52
C GLU A 82 -13.80 -23.96 -5.23
N LYS A 83 -14.91 -23.44 -4.70
CA LYS A 83 -15.49 -22.17 -5.16
C LYS A 83 -14.59 -20.99 -4.73
N ARG A 84 -14.27 -20.13 -5.69
CA ARG A 84 -13.36 -18.98 -5.50
C ARG A 84 -14.06 -17.67 -5.85
N ILE A 85 -13.63 -16.59 -5.22
CA ILE A 85 -14.11 -15.22 -5.46
C ILE A 85 -12.98 -14.34 -6.00
N ASN A 86 -13.34 -13.34 -6.81
CA ASN A 86 -12.37 -12.36 -7.32
C ASN A 86 -11.80 -11.54 -6.16
N LEU A 87 -10.49 -11.34 -6.17
CA LEU A 87 -9.78 -10.56 -5.16
C LEU A 87 -9.44 -9.18 -5.74
N ASP A 88 -10.20 -8.17 -5.32
CA ASP A 88 -9.92 -6.77 -5.64
C ASP A 88 -9.09 -6.11 -4.54
N LEU A 89 -8.09 -5.34 -4.94
CA LEU A 89 -7.25 -4.57 -4.02
C LEU A 89 -8.03 -3.38 -3.47
N CYS A 90 -8.20 -3.35 -2.15
CA CYS A 90 -8.62 -2.18 -1.40
C CYS A 90 -7.36 -1.47 -0.88
N LEU A 91 -6.92 -0.42 -1.58
CA LEU A 91 -5.85 0.45 -1.13
C LEU A 91 -6.46 1.70 -0.50
N ASP A 92 -5.82 2.20 0.56
CA ASP A 92 -6.15 3.52 1.09
C ASP A 92 -5.94 4.57 -0.02
N PRO A 93 -6.86 5.54 -0.21
CA PRO A 93 -6.74 6.58 -1.22
C PRO A 93 -5.37 7.28 -1.26
N GLN A 94 -4.71 7.47 -0.12
CA GLN A 94 -3.37 8.07 -0.03
C GLN A 94 -2.30 7.27 -0.77
N PHE A 95 -2.50 5.96 -0.93
CA PHE A 95 -1.60 5.03 -1.60
C PHE A 95 -2.11 4.59 -2.98
N ASN A 96 -3.12 5.24 -3.56
CA ASN A 96 -3.56 4.91 -4.91
C ASN A 96 -2.45 5.04 -5.95
N MET A 97 -1.47 5.91 -5.72
CA MET A 97 -0.33 6.11 -6.61
C MET A 97 0.52 4.84 -6.77
N ILE A 98 0.60 3.97 -5.76
CA ILE A 98 1.36 2.71 -5.84
C ILE A 98 0.56 1.55 -6.47
N LYS A 99 -0.70 1.77 -6.85
CA LYS A 99 -1.56 0.71 -7.41
C LYS A 99 -0.95 0.02 -8.64
N HIS A 100 -0.21 0.76 -9.46
CA HIS A 100 0.48 0.23 -10.65
C HIS A 100 1.58 -0.80 -10.33
N LEU A 101 2.07 -0.83 -9.09
CA LEU A 101 3.07 -1.81 -8.64
C LEU A 101 2.44 -3.15 -8.25
N PHE A 102 1.11 -3.23 -8.14
CA PHE A 102 0.42 -4.46 -7.81
C PHE A 102 -0.07 -5.15 -9.07
N LYS A 103 0.30 -6.43 -9.23
CA LYS A 103 -0.05 -7.22 -10.40
C LYS A 103 -0.86 -8.45 -9.99
N GLN A 104 -2.05 -8.59 -10.55
CA GLN A 104 -2.83 -9.82 -10.41
C GLN A 104 -2.22 -10.92 -11.25
N ILE A 105 -2.00 -12.07 -10.63
CA ILE A 105 -1.58 -13.29 -11.29
C ILE A 105 -2.67 -14.35 -11.20
N GLN A 106 -2.78 -15.18 -12.24
CA GLN A 106 -3.68 -16.32 -12.21
C GLN A 106 -3.05 -17.38 -11.31
N PRO A 107 -3.75 -17.82 -10.25
CA PRO A 107 -3.19 -18.82 -9.36
C PRO A 107 -3.01 -20.15 -10.11
N VAL A 108 -1.84 -20.75 -9.97
CA VAL A 108 -1.51 -22.08 -10.52
C VAL A 108 -1.95 -23.12 -9.50
N PHE A 109 -2.81 -24.06 -9.92
CA PHE A 109 -3.29 -25.18 -9.11
C PHE A 109 -2.90 -26.49 -9.77
#